data_AF-A0A0N4ZAI1-F1
#
_entry.id   AF-A0A0N4ZAI1-F1
#
_cell.length_a   1.000
_cell.length_b   1.000
_cell.length_c   1.000
_cell.angle_alpha   90.00
_cell.angle_beta   90.00
_cell.angle_gamma   90.00
#
_symmetry.space_group_name_H-M   'P 1'
#
loop_
_entity.id
_entity.type
_entity.pdbx_description
1 polymer ?
#
loop_
_entity_poly.entity_id
_entity_poly.type
_entity_poly.pdbx_seq_one_letter_code
_entity_poly.pdbx_strand_id
1 'polypeptide(L)'
;MNVDLSEYESFCYRGEGRANYVVSAKHKVTDIRIVWRFSKNKTTGLTNFNSISKIVYHYMDKLISPLFNEKYLVKCKVVSFAMTDAHLLSKLPALPVNLFINNIEELRNEDKYPSDIALLKLHFAPHGVTNIFALEMLDATEIQVNDLYANRILQKSCYSPTITFEIKPKQGFYQNHFNKCNIEEEGNSIYFPYCNNCVLQLEKWKSQAFAKMYDFCPLDLYSGDKIRMDKAIQSLIADPHRNMRIFKDGIEIHSNEGQVGKEGLEECIGELSKYLNNETCMSENIKIVDVLVDALSCILAGLDTNINSNFSIKPTSIINQLLVGQKIDKIGLVEGIKLLGQFSLKERSTFDDIYQWTKKDLSSIINSNSSENKLWQYLLAATLKDCSLMISMKIIDRTTKDLLSKYTDNIVTIYPNTFQKPSTPFYFTYSVKVVDLDPKSPKNLINSYARFIEGINLLQMNPSLRIPCLNSLTTKEKLKENQRKLSND
;
A
#
# COMPACT_ATOMS: atom_id res chain seq x y z
N MET A 1 -15.84 10.62 -21.20
CA MET A 1 -14.93 11.68 -21.66
C MET A 1 -13.84 11.00 -22.46
N ASN A 2 -13.65 11.42 -23.70
CA ASN A 2 -12.58 10.90 -24.53
C ASN A 2 -11.29 11.64 -24.19
N VAL A 3 -10.19 10.92 -23.99
CA VAL A 3 -8.90 11.52 -23.68
C VAL A 3 -8.20 11.87 -24.99
N ASP A 4 -7.72 13.10 -25.09
CA ASP A 4 -6.83 13.55 -26.16
C ASP A 4 -5.37 13.50 -25.66
N LEU A 5 -4.57 12.58 -26.19
CA LEU A 5 -3.17 12.44 -25.77
C LEU A 5 -2.30 13.65 -26.11
N SER A 6 -2.74 14.52 -27.02
CA SER A 6 -2.01 15.75 -27.37
C SER A 6 -1.97 16.77 -26.23
N GLU A 7 -2.89 16.68 -25.26
CA GLU A 7 -2.92 17.51 -24.06
C GLU A 7 -1.87 17.10 -23.01
N TYR A 8 -1.21 15.96 -23.22
CA TYR A 8 -0.30 15.34 -22.25
C TYR A 8 1.12 15.15 -22.79
N GLU A 9 2.07 15.04 -21.87
CA GLU A 9 3.48 14.79 -22.10
C GLU A 9 4.08 13.92 -20.99
N SER A 10 5.36 13.56 -21.13
CA SER A 10 6.11 12.85 -20.08
C SER A 10 5.40 11.56 -19.63
N PHE A 11 5.06 10.71 -20.59
CA PHE A 11 4.40 9.43 -20.38
C PHE A 11 5.37 8.42 -19.78
N CYS A 12 4.94 7.64 -18.79
CA CYS A 12 5.78 6.58 -18.26
C CYS A 12 4.96 5.40 -17.76
N TYR A 13 5.58 4.23 -17.70
CA TYR A 13 5.02 3.09 -16.99
C TYR A 13 5.21 3.28 -15.48
N ARG A 14 4.16 3.01 -14.70
CA ARG A 14 4.19 3.11 -13.22
C ARG A 14 4.22 1.77 -12.52
N GLY A 15 3.80 0.71 -13.20
CA GLY A 15 3.76 -0.63 -12.64
C GLY A 15 2.51 -1.39 -13.02
N GLU A 16 2.45 -2.64 -12.59
CA GLU A 16 1.34 -3.52 -12.87
C GLU A 16 1.06 -4.50 -11.74
N GLY A 17 -0.18 -4.94 -11.69
CA GLY A 17 -0.59 -6.11 -10.93
C GLY A 17 -1.04 -7.21 -11.90
N ARG A 18 -1.50 -8.33 -11.32
CA ARG A 18 -1.99 -9.48 -12.11
C ARG A 18 -3.13 -9.15 -13.06
N ALA A 19 -3.90 -8.10 -12.79
CA ALA A 19 -5.14 -7.80 -13.52
C ALA A 19 -5.12 -6.44 -14.22
N ASN A 20 -4.09 -5.62 -14.03
CA ASN A 20 -4.06 -4.25 -14.54
C ASN A 20 -2.63 -3.77 -14.71
N TYR A 21 -2.41 -2.83 -15.64
CA TYR A 21 -1.20 -2.03 -15.72
C TYR A 21 -1.55 -0.55 -15.58
N VAL A 22 -0.59 0.24 -15.11
CA VAL A 22 -0.74 1.66 -14.84
C VAL A 22 0.31 2.43 -15.63
N VAL A 23 -0.15 3.41 -16.39
CA VAL A 23 0.71 4.37 -17.09
C VAL A 23 0.40 5.77 -16.56
N SER A 24 1.40 6.62 -16.45
CA SER A 24 1.22 8.03 -16.08
C SER A 24 1.44 8.95 -17.26
N ALA A 25 0.88 10.14 -17.17
CA ALA A 25 1.14 11.26 -18.08
C ALA A 25 0.99 12.58 -17.33
N LYS A 26 1.74 13.60 -17.75
CA LYS A 26 1.67 14.95 -17.20
C LYS A 26 0.86 15.84 -18.15
N HIS A 27 -0.12 16.55 -17.62
CA HIS A 27 -0.92 17.46 -18.43
C HIS A 27 -0.13 18.75 -18.73
N LYS A 28 0.00 19.12 -20.01
CA LYS A 28 0.87 20.23 -20.47
C LYS A 28 0.54 21.59 -19.84
N VAL A 29 -0.74 21.89 -19.68
CA VAL A 29 -1.21 23.19 -19.15
C VAL A 29 -1.21 23.26 -17.62
N THR A 30 -1.75 22.23 -16.95
CA THR A 30 -1.94 22.25 -15.50
C THR A 30 -0.73 21.74 -14.73
N ASP A 31 0.22 21.12 -15.41
CA ASP A 31 1.39 20.46 -14.83
C ASP A 31 1.05 19.30 -13.87
N ILE A 32 -0.22 18.87 -13.84
CA ILE A 32 -0.70 17.79 -12.99
C ILE A 32 -0.35 16.46 -13.65
N ARG A 33 0.27 15.55 -12.88
CA ARG A 33 0.41 14.16 -13.31
C ARG A 33 -0.78 13.33 -12.89
N ILE A 34 -1.29 12.56 -13.85
CA ILE A 34 -2.34 11.58 -13.66
C ILE A 34 -1.83 10.21 -14.05
N VAL A 35 -2.56 9.18 -13.62
CA VAL A 35 -2.37 7.81 -14.07
C VAL A 35 -3.64 7.26 -14.68
N TRP A 36 -3.46 6.42 -15.70
CA TRP A 36 -4.51 5.63 -16.31
C TRP A 36 -4.26 4.16 -16.03
N ARG A 37 -5.24 3.53 -15.41
CA ARG A 37 -5.24 2.11 -15.08
C ARG A 37 -6.07 1.34 -16.09
N PHE A 38 -5.41 0.49 -16.85
CA PHE A 38 -5.99 -0.37 -17.88
C PHE A 38 -6.10 -1.82 -17.38
N SER A 39 -7.21 -2.47 -17.68
CA SER A 39 -7.43 -3.88 -17.31
C SER A 39 -6.67 -4.84 -18.23
N LYS A 40 -6.16 -5.92 -17.65
CA LYS A 40 -5.47 -7.02 -18.34
C LYS A 40 -6.13 -8.36 -18.07
N ASN A 41 -6.00 -9.27 -19.03
CA ASN A 41 -6.28 -10.67 -18.83
C ASN A 41 -5.22 -11.27 -17.88
N LYS A 42 -5.67 -11.92 -16.82
CA LYS A 42 -4.79 -12.47 -15.76
C LYS A 42 -3.86 -13.60 -16.24
N THR A 43 -4.24 -14.28 -17.33
CA THR A 43 -3.51 -15.44 -17.87
C THR A 43 -2.56 -15.00 -18.97
N THR A 44 -3.03 -14.20 -19.93
CA THR A 44 -2.22 -13.80 -21.09
C THR A 44 -1.39 -12.54 -20.85
N GLY A 45 -1.74 -11.73 -19.84
CA GLY A 45 -1.12 -10.44 -19.61
C GLY A 45 -1.49 -9.37 -20.64
N LEU A 46 -2.36 -9.67 -21.62
CA LEU A 46 -2.80 -8.72 -22.63
C LEU A 46 -3.90 -7.80 -22.11
N THR A 47 -4.02 -6.60 -22.68
CA THR A 47 -5.07 -5.64 -22.35
C THR A 47 -6.46 -6.20 -22.70
N ASN A 48 -7.43 -6.05 -21.79
CA ASN A 48 -8.82 -6.44 -22.05
C ASN A 48 -9.56 -5.34 -22.82
N PHE A 49 -10.32 -5.75 -23.85
CA PHE A 49 -11.24 -4.85 -24.56
C PHE A 49 -12.46 -4.48 -23.70
N ASN A 50 -12.95 -5.44 -22.91
CA ASN A 50 -14.05 -5.24 -21.97
C ASN A 50 -13.50 -4.82 -20.60
N SER A 51 -13.38 -3.51 -20.41
CA SER A 51 -12.89 -2.92 -19.17
C SER A 51 -13.90 -3.08 -18.03
N ILE A 52 -13.41 -3.46 -16.85
CA ILE A 52 -14.21 -3.50 -15.61
C ILE A 52 -14.18 -2.17 -14.85
N SER A 53 -13.58 -1.11 -15.41
CA SER A 53 -13.38 0.17 -14.71
C SER A 53 -14.67 0.78 -14.15
N LYS A 54 -15.81 0.63 -14.85
CA LYS A 54 -17.11 1.10 -14.34
C LYS A 54 -17.57 0.35 -13.09
N ILE A 55 -17.32 -0.96 -13.04
CA ILE A 55 -17.66 -1.80 -11.90
C ILE A 55 -16.76 -1.47 -10.72
N VAL A 56 -15.46 -1.32 -10.98
CA VAL A 56 -14.47 -0.92 -9.95
C VAL A 56 -14.80 0.47 -9.41
N TYR A 57 -15.17 1.43 -10.27
CA TYR A 57 -15.63 2.76 -9.86
C TYR A 57 -16.84 2.67 -8.92
N HIS A 58 -17.87 1.90 -9.29
CA HIS A 58 -19.04 1.73 -8.46
C HIS A 58 -18.71 1.08 -7.11
N TYR A 59 -17.86 0.05 -7.11
CA TYR A 59 -17.38 -0.61 -5.90
C TYR A 59 -16.63 0.37 -4.98
N MET A 60 -15.72 1.18 -5.55
CA MET A 60 -14.99 2.20 -4.81
C MET A 60 -15.95 3.25 -4.22
N ASP A 61 -16.93 3.72 -4.98
CA ASP A 61 -17.89 4.74 -4.54
C ASP A 61 -18.84 4.22 -3.44
N LYS A 62 -19.44 3.04 -3.63
CA LYS A 62 -20.51 2.54 -2.75
C LYS A 62 -20.03 1.72 -1.56
N LEU A 63 -18.87 1.07 -1.67
CA LEU A 63 -18.38 0.15 -0.64
C LEU A 63 -17.14 0.69 0.08
N ILE A 64 -16.19 1.25 -0.66
CA ILE A 64 -14.91 1.68 -0.08
C ILE A 64 -14.98 3.10 0.45
N SER A 65 -15.56 4.04 -0.31
CA SER A 65 -15.61 5.45 0.05
C SER A 65 -16.16 5.71 1.46
N PRO A 66 -17.26 5.06 1.89
CA PRO A 66 -17.80 5.30 3.23
C PRO A 66 -16.91 4.82 4.39
N LEU A 67 -15.86 4.03 4.13
CA LEU A 67 -14.94 3.52 5.14
C LEU A 67 -13.78 4.46 5.44
N PHE A 68 -13.55 5.47 4.60
CA PHE A 68 -12.41 6.37 4.71
C PHE A 68 -12.84 7.83 4.66
N ASN A 69 -12.03 8.68 5.28
CA ASN A 69 -12.09 10.11 4.98
C ASN A 69 -11.70 10.33 3.51
N GLU A 70 -12.43 11.20 2.80
CA GLU A 70 -12.20 11.51 1.38
C GLU A 70 -10.74 11.89 1.08
N LYS A 71 -10.04 12.54 2.03
CA LYS A 71 -8.64 12.93 1.86
C LYS A 71 -7.69 11.74 1.61
N TYR A 72 -8.04 10.54 2.09
CA TYR A 72 -7.24 9.33 1.88
C TYR A 72 -7.56 8.60 0.59
N LEU A 73 -8.60 9.00 -0.15
CA LEU A 73 -8.98 8.37 -1.38
C LEU A 73 -8.50 9.20 -2.58
N VAL A 74 -8.25 8.51 -3.68
CA VAL A 74 -7.99 9.16 -4.96
C VAL A 74 -9.31 9.30 -5.69
N LYS A 75 -9.66 10.53 -6.09
CA LYS A 75 -10.80 10.74 -6.98
C LYS A 75 -10.50 10.07 -8.31
N CYS A 76 -11.36 9.15 -8.70
CA CYS A 76 -11.21 8.41 -9.94
C CYS A 76 -12.31 8.78 -10.93
N LYS A 77 -12.01 8.64 -12.23
CA LYS A 77 -12.95 8.86 -13.33
C LYS A 77 -12.82 7.74 -14.35
N VAL A 78 -13.95 7.35 -14.94
CA VAL A 78 -13.91 6.44 -16.09
C VAL A 78 -13.76 7.28 -17.36
N VAL A 79 -12.66 7.07 -18.06
CA VAL A 79 -12.32 7.75 -19.30
C VAL A 79 -12.25 6.76 -20.46
N SER A 80 -12.41 7.24 -21.69
CA SER A 80 -12.28 6.43 -22.90
C SER A 80 -11.08 6.90 -23.73
N PHE A 81 -10.45 5.95 -24.42
CA PHE A 81 -9.37 6.18 -25.38
C PHE A 81 -9.77 5.58 -26.72
N ALA A 82 -9.39 6.25 -27.81
CA ALA A 82 -9.36 5.61 -29.12
C ALA A 82 -8.44 4.37 -29.07
N MET A 83 -8.81 3.32 -29.81
CA MET A 83 -8.04 2.07 -29.83
C MET A 83 -6.57 2.25 -30.22
N THR A 84 -6.29 3.17 -31.15
CA THR A 84 -4.93 3.50 -31.60
C THR A 84 -4.10 4.11 -30.47
N ASP A 85 -4.69 4.99 -29.68
CA ASP A 85 -4.03 5.71 -28.59
C ASP A 85 -3.77 4.78 -27.41
N ALA A 86 -4.77 3.96 -27.06
CA ALA A 86 -4.62 2.91 -26.06
C ALA A 86 -3.54 1.88 -26.47
N HIS A 87 -3.43 1.58 -27.77
CA HIS A 87 -2.39 0.69 -28.29
C HIS A 87 -0.99 1.28 -28.08
N LEU A 88 -0.79 2.56 -28.42
CA LEU A 88 0.48 3.25 -28.18
C LEU A 88 0.85 3.23 -26.69
N LEU A 89 -0.06 3.66 -25.82
CA LEU A 89 0.17 3.64 -24.37
C LEU A 89 0.50 2.24 -23.83
N SER A 90 -0.07 1.20 -24.45
CA SER A 90 0.18 -0.19 -24.06
C SER A 90 1.57 -0.72 -24.47
N LYS A 91 2.38 0.07 -25.19
CA LYS A 91 3.81 -0.21 -25.42
C LYS A 91 4.67 0.11 -24.19
N LEU A 92 4.26 1.09 -23.37
CA LEU A 92 5.02 1.57 -22.21
C LEU A 92 5.44 0.47 -21.20
N PRO A 93 4.60 -0.53 -20.87
CA PRO A 93 4.97 -1.59 -19.93
C PRO A 93 6.16 -2.46 -20.37
N ALA A 94 6.48 -2.49 -21.67
CA ALA A 94 7.62 -3.24 -22.20
C ALA A 94 8.93 -2.42 -22.18
N LEU A 95 8.87 -1.15 -21.80
CA LEU A 95 10.04 -0.26 -21.76
C LEU A 95 10.79 -0.37 -20.44
N PRO A 96 12.06 0.05 -20.39
CA PRO A 96 12.82 0.09 -19.14
C PRO A 96 12.10 0.84 -18.02
N VAL A 97 12.24 0.34 -16.79
CA VAL A 97 11.70 0.99 -15.59
C VAL A 97 12.22 2.42 -15.50
N ASN A 98 11.37 3.34 -15.07
CA ASN A 98 11.66 4.77 -14.94
C ASN A 98 11.95 5.51 -16.27
N LEU A 99 11.71 4.90 -17.44
CA LEU A 99 11.80 5.62 -18.71
C LEU A 99 10.58 6.53 -18.91
N PHE A 100 10.84 7.81 -19.20
CA PHE A 100 9.83 8.79 -19.59
C PHE A 100 9.89 9.05 -21.10
N ILE A 101 8.74 9.00 -21.74
CA ILE A 101 8.52 9.35 -23.15
C ILE A 101 7.88 10.74 -23.17
N ASN A 102 8.61 11.75 -23.62
CA ASN A 102 8.13 13.13 -23.53
C ASN A 102 6.98 13.40 -24.49
N ASN A 103 7.05 12.85 -25.70
CA ASN A 103 5.99 12.97 -26.70
C ASN A 103 5.43 11.61 -27.09
N ILE A 104 4.11 11.44 -27.03
CA ILE A 104 3.43 10.20 -27.38
C ILE A 104 3.74 9.74 -28.82
N GLU A 105 3.99 10.68 -29.73
CA GLU A 105 4.31 10.41 -31.13
C GLU A 105 5.62 9.61 -31.28
N GLU A 106 6.53 9.66 -30.29
CA GLU A 106 7.72 8.83 -30.29
C GLU A 106 7.38 7.33 -30.31
N LEU A 107 6.27 6.91 -29.68
CA LEU A 107 5.82 5.51 -29.63
C LEU A 107 5.30 5.00 -30.99
N ARG A 108 5.15 5.87 -31.99
CA ARG A 108 4.79 5.48 -33.37
C ARG A 108 6.00 5.05 -34.19
N ASN A 109 7.22 5.31 -33.74
CA ASN A 109 8.43 4.87 -34.42
C ASN A 109 8.56 3.35 -34.27
N GLU A 110 8.27 2.60 -35.33
CA GLU A 110 8.29 1.13 -35.32
C GLU A 110 9.70 0.54 -35.19
N ASP A 111 10.75 1.25 -35.61
CA ASP A 111 12.13 0.80 -35.43
C ASP A 111 12.55 0.84 -33.94
N LYS A 112 12.05 1.84 -33.21
CA LYS A 112 12.38 2.06 -31.78
C LYS A 112 11.41 1.36 -30.84
N TYR A 113 10.12 1.36 -31.16
CA TYR A 113 9.05 0.78 -30.35
C TYR A 113 8.11 -0.06 -31.24
N PRO A 114 8.54 -1.27 -31.61
CA PRO A 114 7.74 -2.16 -32.46
C PRO A 114 6.32 -2.42 -31.93
N SER A 115 5.34 -2.55 -32.82
CA SER A 115 3.93 -2.79 -32.46
C SER A 115 3.67 -4.10 -31.69
N ASP A 116 4.56 -5.08 -31.78
CA ASP A 116 4.46 -6.36 -31.09
C ASP A 116 4.76 -6.28 -29.59
N ILE A 117 5.37 -5.20 -29.09
CA ILE A 117 5.57 -4.98 -27.65
C ILE A 117 4.31 -4.47 -26.94
N ALA A 118 3.33 -3.97 -27.70
CA ALA A 118 2.09 -3.44 -27.16
C ALA A 118 1.24 -4.53 -26.48
N LEU A 119 0.78 -4.30 -25.25
CA LEU A 119 -0.11 -5.24 -24.55
C LEU A 119 -1.53 -5.28 -25.16
N LEU A 120 -1.95 -4.22 -25.84
CA LEU A 120 -3.22 -4.20 -26.57
C LEU A 120 -3.01 -4.59 -28.02
N LYS A 121 -3.48 -5.78 -28.42
CA LYS A 121 -3.36 -6.27 -29.79
C LYS A 121 -4.55 -5.83 -30.64
N LEU A 122 -4.34 -4.88 -31.54
CA LEU A 122 -5.41 -4.34 -32.40
C LEU A 122 -6.11 -5.41 -33.25
N HIS A 123 -5.36 -6.40 -33.75
CA HIS A 123 -5.91 -7.49 -34.57
C HIS A 123 -6.78 -8.48 -33.78
N PHE A 124 -6.79 -8.42 -32.44
CA PHE A 124 -7.71 -9.18 -31.59
C PHE A 124 -8.96 -8.39 -31.19
N ALA A 125 -9.12 -7.15 -31.69
CA ALA A 125 -10.27 -6.32 -31.34
C ALA A 125 -11.59 -6.93 -31.83
N PRO A 126 -12.62 -7.02 -30.96
CA PRO A 126 -13.95 -7.42 -31.38
C PRO A 126 -14.54 -6.44 -32.40
N HIS A 127 -15.42 -6.94 -33.28
CA HIS A 127 -16.08 -6.12 -34.30
C HIS A 127 -16.87 -4.97 -33.64
N GLY A 128 -16.67 -3.74 -34.12
CA GLY A 128 -17.36 -2.54 -33.65
C GLY A 128 -16.78 -1.88 -32.39
N VAL A 129 -15.74 -2.44 -31.78
CA VAL A 129 -15.07 -1.82 -30.62
C VAL A 129 -14.05 -0.79 -31.10
N THR A 130 -14.38 0.50 -30.94
CA THR A 130 -13.50 1.61 -31.35
C THR A 130 -12.78 2.29 -30.19
N ASN A 131 -13.18 1.99 -28.95
CA ASN A 131 -12.64 2.62 -27.75
C ASN A 131 -12.38 1.61 -26.63
N ILE A 132 -11.40 1.90 -25.77
CA ILE A 132 -11.17 1.21 -24.50
C ILE A 132 -11.35 2.17 -23.34
N PHE A 133 -11.87 1.65 -22.23
CA PHE A 133 -12.04 2.43 -21.00
C PHE A 133 -10.92 2.16 -20.01
N ALA A 134 -10.42 3.23 -19.39
CA ALA A 134 -9.48 3.17 -18.29
C ALA A 134 -10.05 3.87 -17.05
N LEU A 135 -9.46 3.58 -15.90
CA LEU A 135 -9.70 4.35 -14.69
C LEU A 135 -8.60 5.40 -14.56
N GLU A 136 -8.97 6.67 -14.71
CA GLU A 136 -8.10 7.82 -14.48
C GLU A 136 -8.10 8.19 -13.01
N MET A 137 -6.94 8.52 -12.47
CA MET A 137 -6.77 9.01 -11.10
C MET A 137 -5.51 9.88 -10.99
N LEU A 138 -5.42 10.72 -9.96
CA LEU A 138 -4.18 11.46 -9.70
C LEU A 138 -3.01 10.50 -9.45
N ASP A 139 -1.82 10.87 -9.88
CA ASP A 139 -0.61 10.13 -9.52
C ASP A 139 -0.34 10.30 -8.03
N ALA A 140 -0.47 9.21 -7.27
CA ALA A 140 -0.30 9.23 -5.83
C ALA A 140 1.17 9.40 -5.37
N THR A 141 2.12 9.44 -6.31
CA THR A 141 3.50 9.88 -6.04
C THR A 141 3.63 11.41 -5.96
N GLU A 142 2.58 12.17 -6.29
CA GLU A 142 2.55 13.62 -6.15
C GLU A 142 1.81 14.09 -4.88
N ILE A 143 2.17 15.29 -4.41
CA ILE A 143 1.45 16.00 -3.35
C ILE A 143 0.65 17.13 -3.99
N GLN A 144 -0.66 17.11 -3.75
CA GLN A 144 -1.58 18.17 -4.17
C GLN A 144 -2.39 18.66 -2.97
N VAL A 145 -2.59 19.96 -2.93
CA VAL A 145 -3.43 20.68 -1.96
C VAL A 145 -4.66 21.22 -2.70
N ASN A 146 -5.78 21.38 -2.00
CA ASN A 146 -7.03 21.88 -2.58
C ASN A 146 -7.00 23.42 -2.80
N ASP A 147 -5.87 23.97 -3.23
CA ASP A 147 -5.71 25.38 -3.59
C ASP A 147 -4.67 25.55 -4.71
N LEU A 148 -5.03 26.30 -5.75
CA LEU A 148 -4.20 26.45 -6.96
C LEU A 148 -2.92 27.24 -6.68
N TYR A 149 -2.97 28.24 -5.80
CA TYR A 149 -1.81 29.07 -5.46
C TYR A 149 -0.83 28.26 -4.59
N ALA A 150 -1.33 27.54 -3.60
CA ALA A 150 -0.53 26.63 -2.77
C ALA A 150 0.15 25.53 -3.62
N ASN A 151 -0.58 24.93 -4.58
CA ASN A 151 0.00 23.95 -5.51
C ASN A 151 1.13 24.53 -6.35
N ARG A 152 0.97 25.74 -6.90
CA ARG A 152 2.03 26.40 -7.67
C ARG A 152 3.28 26.60 -6.82
N ILE A 153 3.14 26.92 -5.54
CA ILE A 153 4.28 27.08 -4.63
C ILE A 153 4.93 25.73 -4.35
N LEU A 154 4.16 24.69 -4.08
CA LEU A 154 4.67 23.34 -3.88
C LEU A 154 5.42 22.78 -5.09
N GLN A 155 4.89 23.01 -6.29
CA GLN A 155 5.49 22.56 -7.55
C GLN A 155 6.74 23.37 -7.92
N LYS A 156 6.71 24.70 -7.73
CA LYS A 156 7.88 25.57 -8.02
C LYS A 156 8.96 25.52 -6.94
N SER A 157 8.62 25.12 -5.72
CA SER A 157 9.58 24.96 -4.65
C SER A 157 10.49 23.78 -4.97
N CYS A 158 11.67 24.08 -5.52
CA CYS A 158 12.78 23.14 -5.69
C CYS A 158 13.50 22.86 -4.37
N TYR A 159 12.84 23.06 -3.21
CA TYR A 159 13.45 22.88 -1.90
C TYR A 159 13.91 21.42 -1.79
N SER A 160 13.00 20.47 -1.62
CA SER A 160 13.34 19.04 -1.59
C SER A 160 12.58 18.24 -2.67
N PRO A 161 13.09 17.06 -3.06
CA PRO A 161 12.29 16.06 -3.77
C PRO A 161 11.08 15.63 -2.93
N THR A 162 10.12 15.01 -3.62
CA THR A 162 9.01 14.27 -3.00
C THR A 162 9.43 12.82 -2.81
N ILE A 163 9.40 12.33 -1.57
CA ILE A 163 9.66 10.93 -1.25
C ILE A 163 8.33 10.25 -0.96
N THR A 164 8.01 9.22 -1.74
CA THR A 164 6.76 8.44 -1.59
C THR A 164 7.06 7.04 -1.12
N PHE A 165 6.40 6.62 -0.05
CA PHE A 165 6.42 5.25 0.45
C PHE A 165 5.11 4.57 0.06
N GLU A 166 5.16 3.56 -0.79
CA GLU A 166 4.05 2.63 -0.99
C GLU A 166 4.20 1.48 0.01
N ILE A 167 3.28 1.35 0.95
CA ILE A 167 3.28 0.30 1.99
C ILE A 167 2.05 -0.59 1.83
N LYS A 168 2.23 -1.92 1.78
CA LYS A 168 1.13 -2.89 1.96
C LYS A 168 1.09 -3.32 3.42
N PRO A 169 0.21 -2.73 4.26
CA PRO A 169 0.27 -2.87 5.71
C PRO A 169 -0.22 -4.24 6.20
N LYS A 170 -0.95 -4.98 5.35
CA LYS A 170 -1.55 -6.30 5.65
C LYS A 170 -2.52 -6.25 6.84
N GLN A 171 -2.93 -7.42 7.33
CA GLN A 171 -3.95 -7.54 8.39
C GLN A 171 -3.39 -7.08 9.75
N GLY A 172 -3.94 -6.01 10.30
CA GLY A 172 -3.52 -5.40 11.58
C GLY A 172 -4.10 -6.03 12.85
N PHE A 173 -4.66 -7.25 12.77
CA PHE A 173 -5.23 -7.96 13.92
C PHE A 173 -5.03 -9.48 13.78
N TYR A 174 -5.16 -10.21 14.89
CA TYR A 174 -5.08 -11.67 14.91
C TYR A 174 -6.25 -12.34 14.16
N GLN A 175 -6.07 -13.58 13.71
CA GLN A 175 -7.18 -14.36 13.16
C GLN A 175 -8.23 -14.61 14.25
N ASN A 176 -9.51 -14.39 13.94
CA ASN A 176 -10.59 -14.46 14.93
C ASN A 176 -10.79 -15.86 15.52
N HIS A 177 -10.50 -16.94 14.78
CA HIS A 177 -10.87 -18.31 15.22
C HIS A 177 -9.87 -18.95 16.17
N PHE A 178 -8.57 -18.79 15.92
CA PHE A 178 -7.54 -19.42 16.74
C PHE A 178 -7.46 -18.84 18.17
N ASN A 179 -8.00 -17.63 18.37
CA ASN A 179 -8.04 -16.99 19.69
C ASN A 179 -9.44 -17.00 20.34
N LYS A 180 -10.50 -17.45 19.65
CA LYS A 180 -11.86 -17.52 20.22
C LYS A 180 -12.46 -18.92 20.32
N CYS A 181 -12.10 -19.88 19.47
CA CYS A 181 -12.81 -21.16 19.44
C CYS A 181 -11.88 -22.34 19.07
N ASN A 182 -11.82 -23.29 20.00
CA ASN A 182 -11.64 -24.75 19.84
C ASN A 182 -10.19 -25.26 19.89
N ILE A 183 -9.89 -26.25 20.75
CA ILE A 183 -10.66 -27.49 20.94
C ILE A 183 -11.10 -27.71 22.40
N GLU A 184 -12.38 -28.02 22.59
CA GLU A 184 -12.92 -28.75 23.74
C GLU A 184 -12.53 -30.24 23.67
N GLU A 185 -11.23 -30.51 23.55
CA GLU A 185 -10.63 -31.80 23.87
C GLU A 185 -9.47 -31.46 24.80
N GLU A 186 -9.61 -31.83 26.06
CA GLU A 186 -8.60 -31.70 27.12
C GLU A 186 -8.11 -30.26 27.40
N GLY A 187 -9.03 -29.32 27.65
CA GLY A 187 -8.81 -28.21 28.59
C GLY A 187 -7.70 -27.17 28.30
N ASN A 188 -7.00 -27.24 27.17
CA ASN A 188 -5.93 -26.29 26.83
C ASN A 188 -6.31 -25.47 25.60
N SER A 189 -6.75 -24.24 25.83
CA SER A 189 -6.84 -23.21 24.79
C SER A 189 -5.46 -23.03 24.15
N ILE A 190 -5.30 -23.46 22.90
CA ILE A 190 -4.05 -23.28 22.15
C ILE A 190 -3.95 -21.79 21.78
N TYR A 191 -3.22 -21.04 22.61
CA TYR A 191 -2.84 -19.67 22.30
C TYR A 191 -2.02 -19.65 21.01
N PHE A 192 -2.51 -18.93 19.98
CA PHE A 192 -1.83 -18.80 18.70
C PHE A 192 -1.22 -17.39 18.56
N PRO A 193 0.08 -17.19 18.90
CA PRO A 193 0.69 -15.87 19.01
C PRO A 193 1.08 -15.23 17.68
N TYR A 194 0.72 -15.82 16.53
CA TYR A 194 1.18 -15.36 15.22
C TYR A 194 0.06 -14.67 14.44
N CYS A 195 0.38 -13.51 13.85
CA CYS A 195 -0.52 -12.87 12.90
C CYS A 195 -0.49 -13.59 11.54
N ASN A 196 -1.51 -13.33 10.73
CA ASN A 196 -1.64 -13.95 9.40
C ASN A 196 -0.39 -13.74 8.52
N ASN A 197 0.19 -12.53 8.53
CA ASN A 197 1.36 -12.24 7.70
C ASN A 197 2.58 -13.05 8.12
N CYS A 198 2.86 -13.13 9.43
CA CYS A 198 4.02 -13.89 9.93
C CYS A 198 3.92 -15.38 9.59
N VAL A 199 2.72 -15.97 9.64
CA VAL A 199 2.50 -17.36 9.19
C VAL A 199 2.75 -17.50 7.69
N LEU A 200 2.18 -16.61 6.88
CA LEU A 200 2.34 -16.64 5.43
C LEU A 200 3.79 -16.40 4.95
N GLN A 201 4.62 -15.71 5.74
CA GLN A 201 6.04 -15.56 5.41
C GLN A 201 6.80 -16.88 5.46
N LEU A 202 6.41 -17.82 6.33
CA LEU A 202 7.06 -19.12 6.42
C LEU A 202 6.84 -19.95 5.16
N GLU A 203 5.60 -19.96 4.65
CA GLU A 203 5.28 -20.60 3.38
C GLU A 203 6.08 -19.96 2.24
N LYS A 204 6.10 -18.63 2.16
CA LYS A 204 6.84 -17.90 1.11
C LYS A 204 8.34 -18.18 1.13
N TRP A 205 8.92 -18.31 2.32
CA TRP A 205 10.32 -18.65 2.47
C TRP A 205 10.58 -20.10 2.03
N LYS A 206 9.73 -21.05 2.44
CA LYS A 206 9.81 -22.45 1.98
C LYS A 206 9.69 -22.56 0.46
N SER A 207 8.79 -21.81 -0.17
CA SER A 207 8.60 -21.79 -1.61
C SER A 207 9.67 -20.98 -2.36
N GLN A 208 10.72 -20.50 -1.68
CA GLN A 208 11.79 -19.68 -2.23
C GLN A 208 11.28 -18.43 -2.96
N ALA A 209 10.09 -17.96 -2.58
CA ALA A 209 9.51 -16.74 -3.15
C ALA A 209 10.31 -15.48 -2.77
N PHE A 210 11.10 -15.56 -1.69
CA PHE A 210 12.03 -14.52 -1.24
C PHE A 210 13.33 -15.15 -0.74
N ALA A 211 14.43 -14.42 -0.85
CA ALA A 211 15.76 -14.88 -0.44
C ALA A 211 15.89 -15.06 1.08
N LYS A 212 15.14 -14.28 1.87
CA LYS A 212 15.12 -14.35 3.33
C LYS A 212 13.73 -14.05 3.87
N MET A 213 13.50 -14.32 5.15
CA MET A 213 12.32 -13.82 5.86
C MET A 213 12.60 -12.43 6.37
N TYR A 214 11.66 -11.50 6.20
CA TYR A 214 11.74 -10.19 6.83
C TYR A 214 11.22 -10.20 8.28
N ASP A 215 11.44 -9.11 9.02
CA ASP A 215 10.93 -8.95 10.39
C ASP A 215 9.65 -8.12 10.49
N PHE A 216 9.09 -7.69 9.36
CA PHE A 216 7.86 -6.91 9.35
C PHE A 216 6.66 -7.67 9.94
N CYS A 217 6.11 -7.14 11.02
CA CYS A 217 4.86 -7.58 11.63
C CYS A 217 3.78 -6.48 11.50
N PRO A 218 2.64 -6.76 10.87
CA PRO A 218 1.52 -5.82 10.83
C PRO A 218 1.05 -5.41 12.23
N LEU A 219 1.03 -6.31 13.21
CA LEU A 219 0.59 -5.96 14.56
C LEU A 219 1.47 -4.89 15.22
N ASP A 220 2.72 -4.77 14.80
CA ASP A 220 3.63 -3.71 15.24
C ASP A 220 3.30 -2.38 14.55
N LEU A 221 3.01 -2.40 13.25
CA LEU A 221 2.59 -1.21 12.49
C LEU A 221 1.25 -0.61 12.98
N TYR A 222 0.31 -1.47 13.38
CA TYR A 222 -1.01 -1.06 13.89
C TYR A 222 -1.04 -0.89 15.43
N SER A 223 0.10 -0.96 16.10
CA SER A 223 0.16 -1.04 17.58
C SER A 223 -0.18 0.25 18.30
N GLY A 224 0.12 1.40 17.69
CA GLY A 224 0.15 2.70 18.38
C GLY A 224 1.27 2.83 19.40
N ASP A 225 2.20 1.87 19.44
CA ASP A 225 3.46 1.96 20.18
C ASP A 225 4.55 2.42 19.20
N LYS A 226 5.16 3.58 19.48
CA LYS A 226 6.11 4.22 18.57
C LYS A 226 7.29 3.30 18.23
N ILE A 227 7.87 2.63 19.22
CA ILE A 227 9.03 1.75 19.04
C ILE A 227 8.68 0.59 18.12
N ARG A 228 7.51 -0.02 18.31
CA ARG A 228 7.03 -1.12 17.45
C ARG A 228 6.72 -0.64 16.05
N MET A 229 6.05 0.51 15.89
CA MET A 229 5.75 1.09 14.58
C MET A 229 7.03 1.40 13.80
N ASP A 230 8.02 2.05 14.44
CA ASP A 230 9.31 2.35 13.82
C ASP A 230 10.02 1.06 13.40
N LYS A 231 10.05 0.05 14.28
CA LYS A 231 10.63 -1.25 13.96
C LYS A 231 9.97 -1.89 12.74
N ALA A 232 8.64 -1.83 12.63
CA ALA A 232 7.92 -2.35 11.48
C ALA A 232 8.30 -1.62 10.19
N ILE A 233 8.38 -0.28 10.21
CA ILE A 233 8.77 0.53 9.05
C ILE A 233 10.24 0.27 8.68
N GLN A 234 11.15 0.26 9.65
CA GLN A 234 12.56 -0.05 9.44
C GLN A 234 12.77 -1.46 8.88
N SER A 235 11.98 -2.44 9.31
CA SER A 235 12.03 -3.80 8.77
C SER A 235 11.65 -3.82 7.28
N LEU A 236 10.66 -3.02 6.88
CA LEU A 236 10.26 -2.88 5.47
C LEU A 236 11.32 -2.13 4.64
N ILE A 237 12.00 -1.12 5.20
CA ILE A 237 13.10 -0.43 4.52
C ILE A 237 14.32 -1.34 4.36
N ALA A 238 14.62 -2.17 5.36
CA ALA A 238 15.71 -3.12 5.28
C ALA A 238 15.41 -4.24 4.27
N ASP A 239 14.16 -4.71 4.25
CA ASP A 239 13.70 -5.76 3.35
C ASP A 239 12.26 -5.52 2.87
N PRO A 240 12.07 -4.91 1.69
CA PRO A 240 10.76 -4.45 1.24
C PRO A 240 9.81 -5.60 0.90
N HIS A 241 10.34 -6.75 0.45
CA HIS A 241 9.55 -7.79 -0.21
C HIS A 241 8.52 -7.15 -1.17
N ARG A 242 7.31 -7.72 -1.29
CA ARG A 242 6.17 -7.10 -1.99
C ARG A 242 5.33 -6.21 -1.08
N ASN A 243 5.93 -5.68 -0.01
CA ASN A 243 5.26 -4.92 1.03
C ASN A 243 5.69 -3.46 1.12
N MET A 244 6.82 -3.08 0.51
CA MET A 244 7.23 -1.68 0.39
C MET A 244 7.82 -1.39 -1.00
N ARG A 245 7.54 -0.19 -1.49
CA ARG A 245 8.30 0.48 -2.56
C ARG A 245 8.55 1.93 -2.16
N ILE A 246 9.69 2.48 -2.56
CA ILE A 246 10.02 3.89 -2.30
C ILE A 246 10.32 4.57 -3.61
N PHE A 247 9.73 5.75 -3.79
CA PHE A 247 9.87 6.59 -4.97
C PHE A 247 10.46 7.95 -4.58
N LYS A 248 11.27 8.52 -5.47
CA LYS A 248 11.77 9.89 -5.41
C LYS A 248 11.31 10.63 -6.66
N ASP A 249 10.47 11.65 -6.49
CA ASP A 249 9.80 12.36 -7.58
C ASP A 249 9.09 11.41 -8.57
N GLY A 250 8.47 10.36 -8.02
CA GLY A 250 7.78 9.31 -8.76
C GLY A 250 8.70 8.26 -9.41
N ILE A 251 10.02 8.37 -9.32
CA ILE A 251 10.99 7.38 -9.82
C ILE A 251 11.22 6.32 -8.74
N GLU A 252 11.06 5.03 -9.06
CA GLU A 252 11.31 3.96 -8.10
C GLU A 252 12.81 3.88 -7.77
N ILE A 253 13.16 3.98 -6.49
CA ILE A 253 14.54 3.94 -5.97
C ILE A 253 14.79 2.77 -5.01
N HIS A 254 13.74 2.15 -4.49
CA HIS A 254 13.86 0.99 -3.60
C HIS A 254 12.64 0.07 -3.70
N SER A 255 12.87 -1.20 -4.03
CA SER A 255 11.84 -2.23 -4.10
C SER A 255 12.44 -3.64 -3.93
N ASN A 256 11.63 -4.67 -4.11
CA ASN A 256 12.12 -6.06 -4.16
C ASN A 256 12.98 -6.34 -5.40
N GLU A 257 12.76 -5.63 -6.50
CA GLU A 257 13.47 -5.84 -7.77
C GLU A 257 14.75 -4.99 -7.83
N GLY A 258 14.75 -3.82 -7.16
CA GLY A 258 15.91 -2.95 -6.97
C GLY A 258 16.19 -2.69 -5.49
N GLN A 259 16.58 -3.72 -4.74
CA GLN A 259 16.81 -3.58 -3.30
C GLN A 259 18.17 -2.92 -3.02
N VAL A 260 18.15 -1.68 -2.54
CA VAL A 260 19.35 -0.92 -2.09
C VAL A 260 19.63 -1.01 -0.59
N GLY A 261 18.67 -1.50 0.21
CA GLY A 261 18.77 -1.55 1.68
C GLY A 261 18.80 -0.17 2.34
N LYS A 262 19.02 -0.11 3.67
CA LYS A 262 19.01 1.16 4.42
C LYS A 262 20.14 2.11 3.99
N GLU A 263 21.34 1.59 3.76
CA GLU A 263 22.52 2.39 3.41
C GLU A 263 22.44 2.92 1.98
N GLY A 264 22.08 2.07 1.01
CA GLY A 264 21.89 2.54 -0.36
C GLY A 264 20.67 3.46 -0.50
N LEU A 265 19.63 3.30 0.35
CA LEU A 265 18.55 4.29 0.42
C LEU A 265 19.08 5.63 0.91
N GLU A 266 19.85 5.67 2.00
CA GLU A 266 20.47 6.90 2.52
C GLU A 266 21.31 7.61 1.45
N GLU A 267 22.05 6.86 0.61
CA GLU A 267 22.76 7.39 -0.56
C GLU A 267 21.81 7.98 -1.60
N CYS A 268 20.74 7.27 -1.97
CA CYS A 268 19.77 7.71 -2.98
C CYS A 268 19.03 9.01 -2.61
N ILE A 269 18.89 9.30 -1.31
CA ILE A 269 18.27 10.52 -0.78
C ILE A 269 19.27 11.42 -0.04
N GLY A 270 20.57 11.21 -0.25
CA GLY A 270 21.63 11.89 0.50
C GLY A 270 21.62 13.41 0.34
N GLU A 271 21.04 13.94 -0.75
CA GLU A 271 20.87 15.39 -0.89
C GLU A 271 19.95 16.02 0.16
N LEU A 272 19.09 15.22 0.82
CA LEU A 272 18.26 15.68 1.92
C LEU A 272 19.08 15.95 3.19
N SER A 273 20.28 15.35 3.31
CA SER A 273 21.14 15.54 4.48
C SER A 273 21.64 16.99 4.61
N LYS A 274 21.60 17.79 3.53
CA LYS A 274 21.89 19.24 3.61
C LYS A 274 20.96 19.97 4.59
N TYR A 275 19.75 19.43 4.83
CA TYR A 275 18.78 19.99 5.78
C TYR A 275 19.09 19.66 7.24
N LEU A 276 19.97 18.70 7.50
CA LEU A 276 20.49 18.43 8.84
C LEU A 276 21.54 19.48 9.26
N ASN A 277 22.23 20.08 8.29
CA ASN A 277 23.49 20.81 8.51
C ASN A 277 23.35 22.34 8.62
N ASN A 278 22.16 22.88 8.89
CA ASN A 278 22.04 24.31 9.22
C ASN A 278 22.57 24.58 10.65
N GLU A 279 23.90 24.70 10.70
CA GLU A 279 24.76 25.50 11.59
C GLU A 279 25.05 25.09 13.06
N THR A 280 24.62 23.96 13.64
CA THR A 280 25.02 23.70 15.06
C THR A 280 25.23 22.27 15.57
N CYS A 281 25.21 21.23 14.75
CA CYS A 281 25.41 19.85 15.24
C CYS A 281 26.48 19.10 14.43
N MET A 282 27.75 19.31 14.76
CA MET A 282 28.86 18.50 14.24
C MET A 282 29.10 17.20 15.03
N SER A 283 28.16 16.78 15.91
CA SER A 283 28.43 15.71 16.88
C SER A 283 27.49 14.50 16.86
N GLU A 284 26.47 14.44 16.00
CA GLU A 284 25.60 13.26 15.90
C GLU A 284 25.32 12.88 14.43
N ASN A 285 25.63 11.64 14.04
CA ASN A 285 25.32 11.08 12.72
C ASN A 285 23.82 10.75 12.61
N ILE A 286 22.97 11.78 12.65
CA ILE A 286 21.54 11.62 12.37
C ILE A 286 21.40 11.23 10.90
N LYS A 287 20.75 10.10 10.64
CA LYS A 287 20.45 9.65 9.27
C LYS A 287 19.10 10.20 8.84
N ILE A 288 18.99 10.67 7.60
CA ILE A 288 17.73 11.23 7.10
C ILE A 288 16.64 10.14 7.05
N VAL A 289 17.02 8.88 6.80
CA VAL A 289 16.07 7.76 6.86
C VAL A 289 15.41 7.64 8.23
N ASP A 290 16.11 7.91 9.33
CA ASP A 290 15.51 7.82 10.67
C ASP A 290 14.50 8.96 10.90
N VAL A 291 14.76 10.16 10.36
CA VAL A 291 13.78 11.27 10.36
C VAL A 291 12.54 10.94 9.53
N LEU A 292 12.70 10.27 8.38
CA LEU A 292 11.57 9.82 7.56
C LEU A 292 10.75 8.72 8.25
N VAL A 293 11.39 7.81 8.99
CA VAL A 293 10.70 6.80 9.81
C VAL A 293 9.83 7.47 10.88
N ASP A 294 10.38 8.46 11.59
CA ASP A 294 9.63 9.27 12.56
C ASP A 294 8.41 9.97 11.91
N ALA A 295 8.62 10.60 10.75
CA ALA A 295 7.56 11.24 9.98
C ALA A 295 6.46 10.24 9.58
N LEU A 296 6.83 9.08 9.04
CA LEU A 296 5.89 8.02 8.65
C LEU A 296 5.08 7.52 9.85
N SER A 297 5.73 7.26 10.99
CA SER A 297 5.06 6.84 12.22
C SER A 297 4.02 7.87 12.68
N CYS A 298 4.37 9.15 12.71
CA CYS A 298 3.44 10.22 13.04
C CYS A 298 2.29 10.32 12.04
N ILE A 299 2.56 10.33 10.73
CA ILE A 299 1.54 10.42 9.67
C ILE A 299 0.56 9.25 9.75
N LEU A 300 1.06 8.03 9.89
CA LEU A 300 0.23 6.82 10.01
C LEU A 300 -0.65 6.85 11.25
N ALA A 301 -0.12 7.33 12.38
CA ALA A 301 -0.86 7.49 13.63
C ALA A 301 -1.79 8.72 13.65
N GLY A 302 -1.70 9.63 12.67
CA GLY A 302 -2.47 10.86 12.63
C GLY A 302 -2.00 11.92 13.62
N LEU A 303 -0.68 12.00 13.84
CA LEU A 303 -0.02 12.98 14.70
C LEU A 303 0.70 14.04 13.86
N ASP A 304 0.71 15.26 14.35
CA ASP A 304 1.37 16.42 13.75
C ASP A 304 2.82 16.63 14.25
N THR A 305 3.24 15.89 15.27
CA THR A 305 4.61 15.94 15.83
C THR A 305 5.04 14.64 16.50
N ASN A 306 6.36 14.41 16.59
CA ASN A 306 6.97 13.26 17.28
C ASN A 306 7.26 13.49 18.78
N ILE A 307 7.12 14.72 19.30
CA ILE A 307 7.39 15.04 20.72
C ILE A 307 6.19 14.73 21.65
N ASN A 308 5.05 14.27 21.11
CA ASN A 308 3.87 14.02 21.93
C ASN A 308 4.13 12.97 23.02
N SER A 309 3.92 13.34 24.29
CA SER A 309 4.15 12.46 25.45
C SER A 309 3.30 11.19 25.41
N ASN A 310 2.18 11.20 24.68
CA ASN A 310 1.28 10.06 24.52
C ASN A 310 1.12 9.70 23.03
N PHE A 311 2.18 9.15 22.43
CA PHE A 311 2.12 8.59 21.08
C PHE A 311 1.01 7.53 21.03
N SER A 312 -0.03 7.81 20.25
CA SER A 312 -1.23 6.98 20.16
C SER A 312 -1.91 7.18 18.81
N ILE A 313 -2.49 6.11 18.28
CA ILE A 313 -3.22 6.15 17.02
C ILE A 313 -4.50 6.98 17.19
N LYS A 314 -4.66 8.03 16.39
CA LYS A 314 -5.89 8.82 16.36
C LYS A 314 -7.01 8.06 15.62
N PRO A 315 -8.28 8.18 16.04
CA PRO A 315 -9.40 7.56 15.34
C PRO A 315 -9.53 8.00 13.86
N THR A 316 -9.13 9.24 13.55
CA THR A 316 -9.15 9.83 12.21
C THR A 316 -7.93 9.49 11.36
N SER A 317 -6.95 8.78 11.93
CA SER A 317 -5.75 8.34 11.21
C SER A 317 -6.08 7.28 10.15
N ILE A 318 -5.24 7.21 9.13
CA ILE A 318 -5.41 6.21 8.07
C ILE A 318 -5.30 4.78 8.62
N ILE A 319 -4.36 4.54 9.55
CA ILE A 319 -4.11 3.20 10.07
C ILE A 319 -5.31 2.71 10.91
N ASN A 320 -5.98 3.60 11.65
CA ASN A 320 -7.21 3.26 12.37
C ASN A 320 -8.38 2.97 11.43
N GLN A 321 -8.66 3.87 10.47
CA GLN A 321 -9.76 3.68 9.52
C GLN A 321 -9.59 2.38 8.72
N LEU A 322 -8.36 2.11 8.28
CA LEU A 322 -8.04 0.85 7.61
C LEU A 322 -8.25 -0.36 8.52
N LEU A 323 -7.82 -0.30 9.79
CA LEU A 323 -8.04 -1.39 10.75
C LEU A 323 -9.52 -1.65 11.01
N VAL A 324 -10.32 -0.60 11.16
CA VAL A 324 -11.79 -0.69 11.32
C VAL A 324 -12.40 -1.38 10.11
N GLY A 325 -12.03 -0.97 8.90
CA GLY A 325 -12.49 -1.62 7.67
C GLY A 325 -12.04 -3.08 7.56
N GLN A 326 -10.79 -3.41 7.91
CA GLN A 326 -10.32 -4.80 7.93
C GLN A 326 -11.10 -5.68 8.93
N LYS A 327 -11.55 -5.10 10.05
CA LYS A 327 -12.37 -5.76 11.08
C LYS A 327 -13.84 -5.93 10.69
N ILE A 328 -14.26 -5.51 9.49
CA ILE A 328 -15.53 -5.96 8.89
C ILE A 328 -15.52 -7.49 8.77
N ASP A 329 -14.35 -8.09 8.55
CA ASP A 329 -14.19 -9.54 8.64
C ASP A 329 -14.41 -10.03 10.08
N LYS A 330 -15.53 -10.73 10.29
CA LYS A 330 -15.85 -11.43 11.54
C LYS A 330 -15.49 -12.90 11.51
N ILE A 331 -15.19 -13.45 10.33
CA ILE A 331 -15.14 -14.90 10.08
C ILE A 331 -13.78 -15.40 9.61
N GLY A 332 -12.73 -14.59 9.52
CA GLY A 332 -11.37 -15.06 9.26
C GLY A 332 -11.22 -16.02 8.07
N LEU A 333 -10.10 -16.74 8.02
CA LEU A 333 -9.84 -17.71 6.94
C LEU A 333 -10.58 -19.04 7.12
N VAL A 334 -10.52 -19.60 8.33
CA VAL A 334 -10.98 -20.97 8.63
C VAL A 334 -12.50 -21.09 8.48
N GLU A 335 -13.26 -20.27 9.21
CA GLU A 335 -14.72 -20.26 9.08
C GLU A 335 -15.17 -19.79 7.70
N GLY A 336 -14.43 -18.87 7.05
CA GLY A 336 -14.70 -18.48 5.67
C GLY A 336 -14.72 -19.66 4.70
N ILE A 337 -13.73 -20.57 4.76
CA ILE A 337 -13.72 -21.76 3.91
C ILE A 337 -14.86 -22.72 4.25
N LYS A 338 -15.13 -22.91 5.55
CA LYS A 338 -16.24 -23.75 6.01
C LYS A 338 -17.58 -23.23 5.49
N LEU A 339 -17.85 -21.93 5.64
CA LEU A 339 -19.06 -21.27 5.15
C LEU A 339 -19.16 -21.36 3.63
N LEU A 340 -18.08 -21.08 2.89
CA LEU A 340 -18.07 -21.24 1.43
C LEU A 340 -18.42 -22.68 1.01
N GLY A 341 -17.96 -23.66 1.78
CA GLY A 341 -18.26 -25.08 1.62
C GLY A 341 -19.76 -25.44 1.73
N GLN A 342 -20.55 -24.65 2.46
CA GLN A 342 -21.99 -24.91 2.68
C GLN A 342 -22.87 -24.50 1.50
N PHE A 343 -22.40 -23.58 0.65
CA PHE A 343 -23.14 -23.13 -0.53
C PHE A 343 -23.06 -24.15 -1.67
N SER A 344 -24.16 -24.28 -2.42
CA SER A 344 -24.23 -25.02 -3.68
C SER A 344 -23.32 -24.40 -4.74
N LEU A 345 -22.99 -25.16 -5.79
CA LEU A 345 -22.17 -24.65 -6.91
C LEU A 345 -22.77 -23.40 -7.56
N LYS A 346 -24.10 -23.34 -7.69
CA LYS A 346 -24.80 -22.18 -8.26
C LYS A 346 -24.65 -20.95 -7.37
N GLU A 347 -24.83 -21.09 -6.06
CA GLU A 347 -24.67 -19.99 -5.10
C GLU A 347 -23.22 -19.50 -5.06
N ARG A 348 -22.23 -20.42 -5.09
CA ARG A 348 -20.81 -20.05 -5.14
C ARG A 348 -20.47 -19.18 -6.35
N SER A 349 -21.04 -19.49 -7.51
CA SER A 349 -20.79 -18.72 -8.74
C SER A 349 -21.19 -17.25 -8.63
N THR A 350 -22.14 -16.92 -7.74
CA THR A 350 -22.52 -15.52 -7.51
C THR A 350 -21.41 -14.69 -6.87
N PHE A 351 -20.55 -15.31 -6.04
CA PHE A 351 -19.42 -14.62 -5.43
C PHE A 351 -18.24 -14.42 -6.39
N ASP A 352 -18.17 -15.20 -7.47
CA ASP A 352 -17.18 -15.04 -8.54
C ASP A 352 -17.61 -13.96 -9.56
N ASP A 353 -18.91 -13.67 -9.64
CA ASP A 353 -19.45 -12.64 -10.51
C ASP A 353 -19.22 -11.23 -9.94
N ILE A 354 -18.24 -10.52 -10.51
CA ILE A 354 -17.88 -9.16 -10.12
C ILE A 354 -19.04 -8.16 -10.26
N TYR A 355 -20.03 -8.42 -11.12
CA TYR A 355 -21.19 -7.55 -11.26
C TYR A 355 -22.12 -7.58 -10.05
N GLN A 356 -22.02 -8.59 -9.17
CA GLN A 356 -22.82 -8.60 -7.94
C GLN A 356 -22.45 -7.45 -7.00
N TRP A 357 -21.22 -6.93 -7.09
CA TRP A 357 -20.82 -5.74 -6.34
C TRP A 357 -21.61 -4.50 -6.72
N THR A 358 -22.17 -4.40 -7.94
CA THR A 358 -22.96 -3.24 -8.36
C THR A 358 -24.40 -3.25 -7.84
N LYS A 359 -24.79 -4.33 -7.15
CA LYS A 359 -26.12 -4.51 -6.55
C LYS A 359 -26.10 -4.36 -5.03
N LYS A 360 -24.95 -4.01 -4.46
CA LYS A 360 -24.73 -3.93 -3.01
C LYS A 360 -24.22 -2.55 -2.64
N ASP A 361 -24.56 -2.12 -1.44
CA ASP A 361 -23.93 -0.99 -0.75
C ASP A 361 -23.35 -1.46 0.59
N LEU A 362 -22.55 -0.60 1.23
CA LEU A 362 -21.86 -0.96 2.46
C LEU A 362 -22.82 -1.38 3.58
N SER A 363 -23.94 -0.67 3.73
CA SER A 363 -24.92 -0.90 4.79
C SER A 363 -25.64 -2.23 4.61
N SER A 364 -25.98 -2.57 3.36
CA SER A 364 -26.61 -3.84 2.98
C SER A 364 -25.76 -5.06 3.37
N ILE A 365 -24.43 -4.92 3.32
CA ILE A 365 -23.48 -5.99 3.64
C ILE A 365 -23.23 -6.08 5.15
N ILE A 366 -23.00 -4.94 5.81
CA ILE A 366 -22.56 -4.93 7.22
C ILE A 366 -23.72 -5.18 8.20
N ASN A 367 -24.94 -4.74 7.88
CA ASN A 367 -26.07 -4.81 8.81
C ASN A 367 -26.70 -6.20 8.92
N SER A 368 -26.31 -7.15 8.06
CA SER A 368 -26.86 -8.49 8.03
C SER A 368 -25.83 -9.53 8.42
N ASN A 369 -26.24 -10.49 9.25
CA ASN A 369 -25.41 -11.58 9.77
C ASN A 369 -25.64 -12.93 9.06
N SER A 370 -26.30 -12.92 7.89
CA SER A 370 -26.48 -14.13 7.08
C SER A 370 -25.13 -14.73 6.67
N SER A 371 -25.09 -16.04 6.41
CA SER A 371 -23.87 -16.71 5.93
C SER A 371 -23.35 -16.08 4.63
N GLU A 372 -24.24 -15.64 3.74
CA GLU A 372 -23.87 -14.95 2.50
C GLU A 372 -23.19 -13.61 2.80
N ASN A 373 -23.80 -12.78 3.67
CA ASN A 373 -23.24 -11.47 3.98
C ASN A 373 -21.94 -11.57 4.78
N LYS A 374 -21.76 -12.59 5.63
CA LYS A 374 -20.47 -12.87 6.27
C LYS A 374 -19.36 -13.14 5.25
N LEU A 375 -19.65 -13.85 4.15
CA LEU A 375 -18.69 -14.03 3.06
C LEU A 375 -18.43 -12.73 2.29
N TRP A 376 -19.45 -11.92 2.00
CA TRP A 376 -19.26 -10.61 1.38
C TRP A 376 -18.44 -9.66 2.25
N GLN A 377 -18.69 -9.65 3.57
CA GLN A 377 -17.90 -8.92 4.57
C GLN A 377 -16.43 -9.37 4.54
N TYR A 378 -16.17 -10.68 4.48
CA TYR A 378 -14.82 -11.21 4.33
C TYR A 378 -14.16 -10.72 3.03
N LEU A 379 -14.85 -10.80 1.89
CA LEU A 379 -14.29 -10.39 0.59
C LEU A 379 -14.00 -8.89 0.53
N LEU A 380 -14.88 -8.06 1.11
CA LEU A 380 -14.67 -6.62 1.26
C LEU A 380 -13.44 -6.35 2.14
N ALA A 381 -13.34 -6.99 3.30
CA ALA A 381 -12.20 -6.86 4.18
C ALA A 381 -10.90 -7.40 3.55
N ALA A 382 -10.98 -8.43 2.70
CA ALA A 382 -9.83 -8.95 1.96
C ALA A 382 -9.24 -7.93 0.98
N THR A 383 -10.06 -7.03 0.41
CA THR A 383 -9.57 -5.86 -0.33
C THR A 383 -8.71 -4.98 0.56
N LEU A 384 -9.19 -4.65 1.76
CA LEU A 384 -8.52 -3.76 2.73
C LEU A 384 -7.29 -4.39 3.41
N LYS A 385 -7.19 -5.72 3.41
CA LYS A 385 -6.00 -6.44 3.88
C LYS A 385 -4.90 -6.52 2.82
N ASP A 386 -5.20 -6.19 1.57
CA ASP A 386 -4.27 -6.33 0.44
C ASP A 386 -4.07 -5.03 -0.36
N CYS A 387 -4.69 -3.92 0.06
CA CYS A 387 -4.46 -2.59 -0.49
C CYS A 387 -3.07 -2.05 -0.14
N SER A 388 -2.66 -0.97 -0.79
CA SER A 388 -1.45 -0.19 -0.44
C SER A 388 -1.83 1.18 0.11
N LEU A 389 -0.96 1.74 0.95
CA LEU A 389 -0.93 3.14 1.34
C LEU A 389 0.24 3.81 0.61
N MET A 390 -0.03 4.82 -0.21
CA MET A 390 0.98 5.70 -0.79
C MET A 390 1.09 6.95 0.07
N ILE A 391 2.21 7.10 0.78
CA ILE A 391 2.50 8.23 1.66
C ILE A 391 3.60 9.07 1.02
N SER A 392 3.24 10.21 0.45
CA SER A 392 4.15 11.15 -0.19
C SER A 392 4.50 12.27 0.79
N MET A 393 5.79 12.55 0.96
CA MET A 393 6.30 13.57 1.86
C MET A 393 7.30 14.47 1.15
N LYS A 394 7.26 15.77 1.47
CA LYS A 394 8.20 16.77 0.95
C LYS A 394 8.63 17.67 2.10
N ILE A 395 9.94 17.85 2.27
CA ILE A 395 10.48 18.79 3.25
C ILE A 395 10.18 20.20 2.75
N ILE A 396 9.74 21.06 3.65
CA ILE A 396 9.47 22.47 3.39
C ILE A 396 10.18 23.35 4.41
N ASP A 397 10.49 24.59 4.02
CA ASP A 397 10.99 25.58 4.96
C ASP A 397 9.87 26.14 5.85
N ARG A 398 10.26 26.92 6.87
CA ARG A 398 9.33 27.51 7.82
C ARG A 398 8.32 28.46 7.15
N THR A 399 8.78 29.26 6.19
CA THR A 399 7.92 30.23 5.48
C THR A 399 6.82 29.51 4.68
N THR A 400 7.18 28.44 3.99
CA THR A 400 6.26 27.60 3.23
C THR A 400 5.31 26.87 4.17
N LYS A 401 5.79 26.38 5.31
CA LYS A 401 4.95 25.76 6.35
C LYS A 401 3.88 26.73 6.88
N ASP A 402 4.27 27.96 7.24
CA ASP A 402 3.35 28.98 7.75
C ASP A 402 2.32 29.45 6.69
N LEU A 403 2.67 29.34 5.41
CA LEU A 403 1.74 29.58 4.31
C LEU A 403 0.77 28.41 4.11
N LEU A 404 1.30 27.18 4.00
CA LEU A 404 0.52 25.98 3.71
C LEU A 404 -0.43 25.61 4.84
N SER A 405 -0.09 25.93 6.09
CA SER A 405 -0.98 25.69 7.24
C SER A 405 -2.31 26.44 7.15
N LYS A 406 -2.44 27.40 6.23
CA LYS A 406 -3.72 28.09 5.93
C LYS A 406 -4.63 27.28 5.01
N TYR A 407 -4.09 26.31 4.29
CA TYR A 407 -4.77 25.56 3.23
C TYR A 407 -4.83 24.05 3.50
N THR A 408 -3.95 23.52 4.35
CA THR A 408 -3.90 22.09 4.67
C THR A 408 -3.39 21.82 6.08
N ASP A 409 -4.00 20.83 6.72
CA ASP A 409 -3.54 20.25 7.99
C ASP A 409 -2.53 19.12 7.79
N ASN A 410 -2.19 18.77 6.54
CA ASN A 410 -1.27 17.68 6.23
C ASN A 410 0.19 18.16 6.32
N ILE A 411 0.57 18.62 7.52
CA ILE A 411 1.93 19.02 7.86
C ILE A 411 2.33 18.28 9.14
N VAL A 412 3.49 17.63 9.12
CA VAL A 412 4.09 17.00 10.30
C VAL A 412 5.42 17.66 10.63
N THR A 413 5.65 17.91 11.91
CA THR A 413 6.87 18.52 12.45
C THR A 413 7.67 17.46 13.19
N ILE A 414 8.87 17.15 12.71
CA ILE A 414 9.74 16.13 13.31
C ILE A 414 10.94 16.80 13.95
N TYR A 415 11.13 16.54 15.23
CA TYR A 415 12.30 16.95 15.96
C TYR A 415 13.26 15.76 16.00
N PRO A 416 14.41 15.85 15.31
CA PRO A 416 15.42 14.81 15.39
C PRO A 416 15.82 14.56 16.85
N ASN A 417 15.94 13.30 17.21
CA ASN A 417 16.17 12.89 18.59
C ASN A 417 17.63 13.13 18.97
N THR A 418 17.97 14.37 19.35
CA THR A 418 19.32 14.77 19.76
C THR A 418 19.45 14.85 21.27
N PHE A 419 20.49 14.24 21.83
CA PHE A 419 20.64 14.12 23.29
C PHE A 419 21.00 15.44 23.99
N GLN A 420 21.36 16.50 23.26
CA GLN A 420 22.06 17.65 23.86
C GLN A 420 21.45 19.05 23.59
N LYS A 421 20.56 19.25 22.62
CA LYS A 421 19.89 20.56 22.35
C LYS A 421 18.53 20.36 21.66
N PRO A 422 17.61 21.36 21.68
CA PRO A 422 16.46 21.36 20.79
C PRO A 422 16.96 21.45 19.34
N SER A 423 16.88 20.33 18.61
CA SER A 423 17.18 20.31 17.19
C SER A 423 16.21 21.18 16.41
N THR A 424 16.71 21.84 15.36
CA THR A 424 15.86 22.49 14.37
C THR A 424 14.90 21.44 13.79
N PRO A 425 13.59 21.66 13.85
CA PRO A 425 12.64 20.68 13.37
C PRO A 425 12.61 20.61 11.85
N PHE A 426 12.28 19.43 11.35
CA PHE A 426 11.89 19.20 9.97
C PHE A 426 10.40 19.43 9.83
N TYR A 427 10.00 20.20 8.81
CA TYR A 427 8.60 20.31 8.42
C TYR A 427 8.40 19.49 7.15
N PHE A 428 7.47 18.55 7.21
CA PHE A 428 7.03 17.81 6.03
C PHE A 428 5.60 18.18 5.71
N THR A 429 5.34 18.61 4.48
CA THR A 429 3.99 18.50 3.92
C THR A 429 3.82 17.09 3.36
N TYR A 430 2.61 16.54 3.45
CA TYR A 430 2.37 15.17 3.03
C TYR A 430 1.01 14.94 2.37
N SER A 431 0.91 13.84 1.63
CA SER A 431 -0.35 13.26 1.17
C SER A 431 -0.37 11.76 1.47
N VAL A 432 -1.54 11.22 1.80
CA VAL A 432 -1.73 9.76 1.99
C VAL A 432 -2.87 9.32 1.11
N LYS A 433 -2.65 8.29 0.29
CA LYS A 433 -3.65 7.72 -0.60
C LYS A 433 -3.73 6.20 -0.48
N VAL A 434 -4.94 5.66 -0.36
CA VAL A 434 -5.20 4.21 -0.41
C VAL A 434 -5.38 3.80 -1.87
N VAL A 435 -4.59 2.84 -2.32
CA VAL A 435 -4.61 2.30 -3.69
C VAL A 435 -4.74 0.77 -3.66
N ASP A 436 -4.86 0.13 -4.82
CA ASP A 436 -5.10 -1.33 -4.96
C ASP A 436 -6.43 -1.82 -4.34
N LEU A 437 -7.50 -1.02 -4.47
CA LEU A 437 -8.83 -1.26 -3.88
C LEU A 437 -9.77 -2.11 -4.75
N ASP A 438 -9.23 -3.12 -5.43
CA ASP A 438 -10.03 -4.01 -6.29
C ASP A 438 -10.86 -5.03 -5.49
N PRO A 439 -12.12 -5.31 -5.91
CA PRO A 439 -12.91 -6.35 -5.29
C PRO A 439 -12.22 -7.72 -5.38
N LYS A 440 -12.23 -8.45 -4.26
CA LYS A 440 -11.70 -9.81 -4.19
C LYS A 440 -12.80 -10.86 -4.46
N SER A 441 -12.38 -12.01 -4.98
CA SER A 441 -13.24 -13.17 -5.21
C SER A 441 -12.90 -14.33 -4.26
N PRO A 442 -13.75 -15.36 -4.13
CA PRO A 442 -13.50 -16.56 -3.31
C PRO A 442 -12.15 -17.24 -3.57
N LYS A 443 -11.60 -17.12 -4.79
CA LYS A 443 -10.25 -17.62 -5.10
C LYS A 443 -9.17 -17.05 -4.15
N ASN A 444 -9.32 -15.82 -3.66
CA ASN A 444 -8.39 -15.25 -2.67
C ASN A 444 -8.49 -15.98 -1.33
N LEU A 445 -9.70 -16.28 -0.86
CA LEU A 445 -9.95 -17.00 0.38
C LEU A 445 -9.34 -18.42 0.30
N ILE A 446 -9.64 -19.15 -0.77
CA ILE A 446 -9.11 -20.51 -1.00
C ILE A 446 -7.59 -20.53 -1.01
N ASN A 447 -6.96 -19.67 -1.81
CA ASN A 447 -5.51 -19.60 -1.90
C ASN A 447 -4.87 -19.16 -0.57
N SER A 448 -5.47 -18.20 0.14
CA SER A 448 -4.93 -17.70 1.40
C SER A 448 -5.03 -18.75 2.51
N TYR A 449 -6.13 -19.51 2.54
CA TYR A 449 -6.31 -20.60 3.49
C TYR A 449 -5.30 -21.72 3.27
N ALA A 450 -5.14 -22.20 2.03
CA ALA A 450 -4.18 -23.26 1.72
C ALA A 450 -2.75 -22.89 2.16
N ARG A 451 -2.32 -21.66 1.85
CA ARG A 451 -1.00 -21.14 2.25
C ARG A 451 -0.87 -20.93 3.75
N PHE A 452 -1.96 -20.53 4.41
CA PHE A 452 -1.98 -20.36 5.85
C PHE A 452 -1.78 -21.71 6.55
N ILE A 453 -2.51 -22.76 6.14
CA ILE A 453 -2.35 -24.12 6.69
C ILE A 453 -0.93 -24.64 6.48
N GLU A 454 -0.33 -24.42 5.31
CA GLU A 454 1.07 -24.79 5.07
C GLU A 454 2.04 -24.08 6.04
N GLY A 455 1.83 -22.78 6.28
CA GLY A 455 2.62 -22.03 7.27
C GLY A 455 2.42 -22.52 8.70
N ILE A 456 1.21 -22.97 9.07
CA ILE A 456 0.94 -23.60 10.37
C ILE A 456 1.70 -24.91 10.51
N ASN A 457 1.67 -25.77 9.50
CA ASN A 457 2.39 -27.05 9.52
C ASN A 457 3.89 -26.83 9.71
N LEU A 458 4.45 -25.81 9.06
CA LEU A 458 5.86 -25.42 9.24
C LEU A 458 6.17 -24.98 10.69
N LEU A 459 5.30 -24.18 11.31
CA LEU A 459 5.47 -23.77 12.71
C LEU A 459 5.38 -24.95 13.68
N GLN A 460 4.48 -25.91 13.41
CA GLN A 460 4.35 -27.10 14.25
C GLN A 460 5.58 -28.00 14.16
N MET A 461 6.15 -28.15 12.95
CA MET A 461 7.37 -28.93 12.74
C MET A 461 8.61 -28.24 13.32
N ASN A 462 8.65 -26.91 13.30
CA ASN A 462 9.78 -26.16 13.84
C ASN A 462 9.32 -24.81 14.45
N PRO A 463 8.94 -24.80 15.74
CA PRO A 463 8.43 -23.61 16.43
C PRO A 463 9.43 -22.45 16.51
N SER A 464 10.72 -22.74 16.34
CA SER A 464 11.79 -21.72 16.39
C SER A 464 11.94 -20.91 15.10
N LEU A 465 11.27 -21.31 14.01
CA LEU A 465 11.34 -20.61 12.71
C LEU A 465 10.86 -19.16 12.76
N ARG A 466 9.97 -18.82 13.70
CA ARG A 466 9.47 -17.46 13.87
C ARG A 466 9.18 -17.18 15.32
N ILE A 467 9.61 -16.03 15.81
CA ILE A 467 9.23 -15.56 17.15
C ILE A 467 7.74 -15.12 17.18
N PRO A 468 7.04 -15.33 18.31
CA PRO A 468 5.71 -14.75 18.58
C PRO A 468 5.59 -13.27 18.19
N CYS A 469 4.45 -12.87 17.61
CA CYS A 469 4.26 -11.48 17.18
C CYS A 469 4.18 -10.50 18.33
N LEU A 470 3.60 -10.92 19.44
CA LEU A 470 3.71 -10.23 20.71
C LEU A 470 4.57 -11.13 21.58
N ASN A 471 5.80 -10.71 21.85
CA ASN A 471 6.49 -11.22 23.02
C ASN A 471 5.61 -10.79 24.20
N SER A 472 4.95 -11.73 24.87
CA SER A 472 4.53 -11.44 26.24
C SER A 472 5.80 -10.94 26.94
N LEU A 473 5.71 -9.77 27.57
CA LEU A 473 6.83 -9.07 28.21
C LEU A 473 7.64 -9.96 29.19
N THR A 474 7.18 -11.17 29.46
CA THR A 474 7.77 -12.15 30.36
C THR A 474 9.01 -12.86 29.84
N THR A 475 9.37 -12.89 28.55
CA THR A 475 10.56 -13.67 28.13
C THR A 475 11.89 -12.98 28.39
N LYS A 476 11.99 -11.65 28.20
CA LYS A 476 13.22 -10.90 28.52
C LYS A 476 13.43 -10.76 30.03
N GLU A 477 12.35 -10.70 30.81
CA GLU A 477 12.43 -10.70 32.28
C GLU A 477 12.74 -12.09 32.83
N LYS A 478 12.12 -13.17 32.31
CA LYS A 478 12.47 -14.56 32.70
C LYS A 478 13.87 -14.97 32.28
N LEU A 479 14.40 -14.48 31.15
CA LEU A 479 15.80 -14.70 30.77
C LEU A 479 16.77 -13.98 31.71
N LYS A 480 16.43 -12.77 32.17
CA LYS A 480 17.21 -12.05 33.19
C LYS A 480 17.09 -12.69 34.59
N GLU A 481 15.93 -13.25 34.94
CA GLU A 481 15.73 -13.97 36.21
C GLU A 481 16.46 -15.32 36.22
N ASN A 482 16.45 -16.06 35.11
CA ASN A 482 17.20 -17.31 35.00
C ASN A 482 18.72 -17.07 34.96
N GLN A 483 19.19 -15.98 34.36
CA GLN A 483 20.60 -15.59 34.42
C GLN A 483 21.03 -15.13 35.82
N ARG A 484 20.14 -14.52 36.61
CA ARG A 484 20.41 -14.17 38.03
C ARG A 484 20.37 -15.38 38.97
N LYS A 485 19.59 -16.40 38.65
CA LYS A 485 19.56 -17.67 39.41
C LYS A 485 20.79 -18.54 39.12
N LEU A 486 21.28 -18.55 37.88
CA LEU A 486 22.51 -19.25 37.49
C LEU A 486 23.81 -18.57 37.92
N SER A 487 23.75 -17.34 38.46
CA SER A 487 24.91 -16.61 38.99
C SER A 487 24.99 -16.60 40.52
N ASN A 488 24.03 -17.24 41.20
CA ASN A 488 23.94 -17.31 42.66
C ASN A 488 23.98 -18.76 43.19
N ASP A 489 24.23 -19.73 42.31
CA ASP A 489 24.70 -21.09 42.62
C ASP A 489 26.12 -21.23 42.05
#